data_AF-A0A4Y8C7T0-F1
#
_entry.id   AF-A0A4Y8C7T0-F1
#
_cell.length_a   1.000
_cell.length_b   1.000
_cell.length_c   1.000
_cell.angle_alpha   90.00
_cell.angle_beta   90.00
_cell.angle_gamma   90.00
#
_symmetry.space_group_name_H-M   'P 1'
#
loop_
_entity.id
_entity.type
_entity.pdbx_description
1 polymer ?
#
loop_
_entity_poly.entity_id
_entity_poly.type
_entity_poly.pdbx_seq_one_letter_code
_entity_poly.pdbx_strand_id
1 'polypeptide(L)'
;SCLPLIYGESVVIRILKHDKEILDLHKLNLGDKNLEILKKILHRPNGMILLTGPTGSGKSTTLYACLNELKSIEKKIISAEDPIEYKIPLVQQILLNSKVGVEFNSVLRAILRQDPDIIMIG
;
A
#
# COMPACT_ATOMS: atom_id res chain seq x y z
N SER A 1 14.31 -14.80 -0.42
CA SER A 1 14.42 -14.98 -1.88
C SER A 1 15.45 -16.06 -2.14
N CYS A 2 15.17 -17.01 -3.03
CA CYS A 2 16.09 -18.07 -3.42
C CYS A 2 16.28 -18.04 -4.95
N LEU A 3 17.52 -18.16 -5.40
CA LEU A 3 17.90 -18.15 -6.81
C LEU A 3 18.75 -19.38 -7.12
N PRO A 4 18.35 -20.23 -8.10
CA PRO A 4 19.17 -21.36 -8.52
C PRO A 4 20.36 -20.85 -9.34
N LEU A 5 21.55 -21.36 -9.01
CA LEU A 5 22.82 -21.08 -9.68
C LEU A 5 23.41 -22.40 -10.20
N ILE A 6 24.37 -22.31 -11.12
CA ILE A 6 25.05 -23.49 -11.70
C ILE A 6 25.69 -24.38 -10.61
N TYR A 7 26.11 -23.79 -9.48
CA TYR A 7 26.82 -24.50 -8.40
C TYR A 7 26.06 -24.53 -7.07
N GLY A 8 24.73 -24.34 -7.06
CA GLY A 8 23.91 -24.41 -5.85
C GLY A 8 22.81 -23.36 -5.80
N GLU A 9 22.35 -23.02 -4.60
CA GLU A 9 21.32 -22.00 -4.40
C GLU A 9 21.89 -20.77 -3.68
N SER A 10 21.52 -19.59 -4.16
CA SER A 10 21.75 -18.33 -3.44
C SER A 10 20.49 -17.97 -2.65
N VAL A 11 20.64 -17.84 -1.32
CA VAL A 11 19.53 -17.48 -0.43
C VAL A 11 19.77 -16.10 0.15
N VAL A 12 18.78 -15.23 0.00
CA VAL A 12 18.74 -13.89 0.63
C VAL A 12 17.58 -13.86 1.63
N ILE A 13 17.91 -13.62 2.89
CA ILE A 13 16.95 -13.39 3.97
C ILE A 13 16.88 -11.90 4.25
N ARG A 14 15.69 -11.32 4.13
CA ARG A 14 15.43 -9.93 4.51
C ARG A 14 14.68 -9.92 5.83
N ILE A 15 15.27 -9.32 6.85
CA ILE A 15 14.63 -9.10 8.14
C ILE A 15 14.07 -7.68 8.13
N LEU A 16 12.75 -7.57 8.21
CA LEU A 16 12.03 -6.31 8.32
C LEU A 16 11.47 -6.18 9.74
N LYS A 17 11.68 -5.04 10.38
CA LYS A 17 11.12 -4.76 11.71
C LYS A 17 9.68 -4.25 11.56
N HIS A 18 8.73 -4.96 12.16
CA HIS A 18 7.30 -4.64 12.08
C HIS A 18 6.81 -3.56 13.05
N ASP A 19 7.65 -3.07 13.97
CA ASP A 19 7.25 -2.10 15.01
C ASP A 19 7.31 -0.62 14.56
N LYS A 20 7.29 -0.33 13.26
CA LYS A 20 7.23 1.07 12.83
C LYS A 20 5.78 1.52 12.87
N GLU A 21 5.49 2.51 13.71
CA GLU A 21 4.25 3.28 13.61
C GLU A 21 4.07 3.76 12.17
N ILE A 22 2.83 3.70 11.68
CA ILE A 22 2.50 4.24 10.37
C ILE A 22 2.83 5.73 10.38
N LEU A 23 3.65 6.15 9.41
CA LEU A 23 4.10 7.53 9.32
C LEU A 23 2.92 8.47 9.11
N ASP A 24 2.90 9.54 9.89
CA ASP A 24 2.08 10.71 9.62
C ASP A 24 2.48 11.32 8.27
N LEU A 25 1.52 11.78 7.50
CA LEU A 25 1.73 12.43 6.21
C LEU A 25 2.69 13.64 6.33
N HIS A 26 2.63 14.37 7.45
CA HIS A 26 3.53 15.48 7.75
C HIS A 26 4.99 15.05 7.96
N LYS A 27 5.22 13.80 8.36
CA LYS A 27 6.56 13.24 8.59
C LYS A 27 7.21 12.67 7.32
N LEU A 28 6.55 12.76 6.17
CA LEU A 28 7.13 12.37 4.87
C LEU A 28 8.18 13.35 4.34
N ASN A 29 8.39 14.49 5.02
CA ASN A 29 9.34 15.53 4.62
C ASN A 29 9.07 16.09 3.22
N LEU A 30 7.78 16.16 2.84
CA LEU A 30 7.33 16.88 1.65
C LEU A 30 7.37 18.39 1.95
N GLY A 31 7.86 19.19 1.00
CA GLY A 31 7.74 20.65 1.12
C GLY A 31 6.27 21.08 1.20
N ASP A 32 5.98 22.14 1.95
CA ASP A 32 4.61 22.57 2.31
C ASP A 32 3.66 22.65 1.11
N LYS A 33 4.15 23.22 0.00
CA LYS A 33 3.38 23.32 -1.25
C LYS A 33 2.95 21.94 -1.78
N ASN A 34 3.84 20.95 -1.76
CA ASN A 34 3.54 19.61 -2.24
C ASN A 34 2.63 18.85 -1.29
N LEU A 35 2.81 19.06 0.02
CA LEU A 35 1.93 18.48 1.04
C LEU A 35 0.50 18.98 0.87
N GLU A 36 0.30 20.28 0.69
CA GLU A 36 -1.01 20.89 0.44
C GLU A 36 -1.67 20.37 -0.85
N ILE A 37 -0.88 20.23 -1.92
CA ILE A 37 -1.37 19.63 -3.17
C ILE A 37 -1.82 18.19 -2.94
N LEU A 38 -1.00 17.38 -2.26
CA LEU A 38 -1.32 15.99 -1.97
C LEU A 38 -2.58 15.88 -1.11
N LYS A 39 -2.71 16.66 -0.04
CA LYS A 39 -3.90 16.71 0.81
C LYS A 39 -5.16 17.04 0.03
N LYS A 40 -5.10 18.05 -0.84
CA LYS A 40 -6.25 18.41 -1.70
C LYS A 40 -6.64 17.28 -2.66
N ILE A 41 -5.66 16.58 -3.23
CA ILE A 41 -5.93 15.46 -4.14
C ILE A 41 -6.52 14.26 -3.38
N LEU A 42 -5.99 13.93 -2.21
CA LEU A 42 -6.45 12.82 -1.36
C LEU A 42 -7.92 12.95 -0.95
N HIS A 43 -8.41 14.19 -0.77
CA HIS A 43 -9.79 14.46 -0.35
C HIS A 43 -10.78 14.63 -1.51
N ARG A 44 -10.36 14.37 -2.76
CA ARG A 44 -11.27 14.35 -3.90
C ARG A 44 -12.23 13.15 -3.79
N PRO A 45 -13.50 13.29 -4.22
CA PRO A 45 -14.48 12.22 -4.13
C PRO A 45 -14.17 11.04 -5.07
N ASN A 46 -13.41 11.28 -6.14
CA ASN A 46 -12.95 10.25 -7.07
C ASN A 46 -11.68 10.72 -7.78
N GLY A 47 -10.90 9.76 -8.26
CA GLY A 47 -9.65 9.99 -8.99
C GLY A 47 -8.67 8.83 -8.80
N MET A 48 -7.54 8.92 -9.50
CA MET A 48 -6.45 7.96 -9.40
C MET A 48 -5.16 8.71 -9.03
N ILE A 49 -4.44 8.18 -8.04
CA ILE A 49 -3.11 8.65 -7.65
C ILE A 49 -2.12 7.54 -7.95
N LEU A 50 -1.08 7.84 -8.72
CA LEU A 50 0.00 6.91 -9.03
C LEU A 50 1.29 7.35 -8.34
N LEU A 51 1.80 6.51 -7.45
CA LEU A 51 3.10 6.69 -6.81
C LEU A 51 4.15 5.87 -7.56
N THR A 52 5.11 6.53 -8.18
CA THR A 52 6.17 5.92 -8.99
C THR A 52 7.56 6.13 -8.38
N GLY A 53 8.51 5.29 -8.76
CA GLY A 53 9.89 5.32 -8.28
C GLY A 53 10.51 3.93 -8.15
N PRO A 54 11.84 3.81 -8.00
CA PRO A 54 12.52 2.52 -7.86
C PRO A 54 12.24 1.83 -6.53
N THR A 55 12.64 0.57 -6.39
CA THR A 55 12.57 -0.16 -5.11
C THR A 55 13.34 0.59 -4.02
N GLY A 56 12.72 0.74 -2.85
CA GLY A 56 13.34 1.45 -1.72
C GLY A 56 13.15 2.98 -1.73
N SER A 57 12.44 3.56 -2.70
CA SER A 57 12.21 5.01 -2.76
C SER A 57 11.10 5.54 -1.83
N GLY A 58 10.56 4.71 -0.93
CA GLY A 58 9.51 5.12 0.02
C GLY A 58 8.07 5.15 -0.52
N LYS A 59 7.78 4.49 -1.65
CA LYS A 59 6.42 4.41 -2.23
C LYS A 59 5.39 3.83 -1.26
N SER A 60 5.63 2.63 -0.74
CA SER A 60 4.72 1.95 0.19
C SER A 60 4.55 2.78 1.47
N THR A 61 5.64 3.38 1.97
CA THR A 61 5.59 4.30 3.13
C THR A 61 4.69 5.51 2.87
N THR A 62 4.78 6.11 1.68
CA THR A 62 3.95 7.25 1.27
C THR A 62 2.48 6.83 1.12
N LEU A 63 2.20 5.69 0.46
CA LEU A 63 0.85 5.12 0.36
C LEU A 63 0.23 4.91 1.74
N TYR A 64 0.96 4.31 2.66
CA TYR A 64 0.48 4.03 4.01
C TYR A 64 0.19 5.31 4.80
N ALA A 65 1.02 6.34 4.64
CA ALA A 65 0.76 7.65 5.23
C ALA A 65 -0.51 8.31 4.65
N CYS A 66 -0.73 8.20 3.34
CA CYS A 66 -1.96 8.66 2.69
C CYS A 66 -3.20 7.91 3.21
N LEU A 67 -3.13 6.58 3.36
CA LEU A 67 -4.22 5.79 3.93
C LEU A 67 -4.47 6.15 5.40
N ASN A 68 -3.42 6.42 6.16
CA ASN A 68 -3.52 6.83 7.55
C ASN A 68 -4.16 8.21 7.73
N GLU A 69 -3.94 9.14 6.80
CA GLU A 69 -4.64 10.44 6.73
C GLU A 69 -6.14 10.24 6.39
N LEU A 70 -6.44 9.30 5.49
CA LEU A 70 -7.80 9.11 4.97
C LEU A 70 -8.70 8.20 5.82
N LYS A 71 -8.11 7.36 6.69
CA LYS A 71 -8.87 6.37 7.46
C LYS A 71 -9.90 7.04 8.35
N SER A 72 -11.12 6.54 8.28
CA SER A 72 -12.28 7.02 9.02
C SER A 72 -13.25 5.87 9.20
N ILE A 73 -14.06 5.89 10.25
CA ILE A 73 -15.17 4.93 10.44
C ILE A 73 -16.23 5.09 9.35
N GLU A 74 -16.32 6.28 8.75
CA GLU A 74 -17.30 6.63 7.71
C GLU A 74 -16.88 6.15 6.31
N LYS A 75 -15.62 5.73 6.11
CA LYS A 75 -15.09 5.35 4.80
C LYS A 75 -14.68 3.88 4.78
N LYS A 76 -15.17 3.13 3.80
CA LYS A 76 -14.74 1.77 3.50
C LYS A 76 -13.49 1.79 2.63
N ILE A 77 -12.34 1.58 3.28
CA ILE A 77 -11.03 1.51 2.61
C ILE A 77 -10.62 0.04 2.45
N ILE A 78 -10.30 -0.38 1.23
CA ILE A 78 -9.85 -1.75 0.93
C ILE A 78 -8.52 -1.69 0.16
N SER A 79 -7.53 -2.47 0.58
CA SER A 79 -6.27 -2.63 -0.13
C SER A 79 -6.03 -4.05 -0.62
N ALA A 80 -5.28 -4.19 -1.71
CA ALA A 80 -4.74 -5.47 -2.18
C ALA A 80 -3.22 -5.34 -2.34
N GLU A 81 -2.45 -6.19 -1.67
CA GLU A 81 -1.00 -6.00 -1.47
C GLU A 81 -0.23 -7.33 -1.53
N ASP A 82 1.03 -7.30 -1.99
CA ASP A 82 1.98 -8.43 -1.99
C ASP A 82 3.42 -8.01 -1.59
N PRO A 83 3.86 -8.19 -0.32
CA PRO A 83 3.09 -8.55 0.87
C PRO A 83 2.51 -7.33 1.59
N ILE A 84 1.69 -7.58 2.61
CA ILE A 84 1.29 -6.54 3.58
C ILE A 84 2.48 -6.23 4.50
N GLU A 85 2.95 -4.99 4.49
CA GLU A 85 4.11 -4.53 5.28
C GLU A 85 3.73 -4.28 6.76
N TYR A 86 2.58 -3.61 6.97
CA TYR A 86 2.05 -3.27 8.30
C TYR A 86 0.52 -3.31 8.30
N LYS A 87 -0.07 -3.52 9.47
CA LYS A 87 -1.53 -3.46 9.64
C LYS A 87 -1.99 -2.02 9.88
N ILE A 88 -2.93 -1.54 9.08
CA ILE A 88 -3.54 -0.22 9.23
C ILE A 88 -4.94 -0.39 9.83
N PRO A 89 -5.22 0.17 11.03
CA PRO A 89 -6.57 0.17 11.59
C PRO A 89 -7.58 0.80 10.62
N LEU A 90 -8.80 0.27 10.59
CA LEU A 90 -9.91 0.71 9.71
C LEU A 90 -9.67 0.50 8.21
N VAL A 91 -8.62 -0.20 7.81
CA VAL A 91 -8.38 -0.60 6.41
C VAL A 91 -8.53 -2.11 6.27
N GLN A 92 -9.30 -2.55 5.28
CA GLN A 92 -9.46 -3.97 4.94
C GLN A 92 -8.34 -4.38 3.98
N GLN A 93 -7.27 -4.96 4.52
CA GLN A 93 -6.09 -5.32 3.71
C GLN A 93 -6.14 -6.78 3.25
N ILE A 94 -6.12 -6.98 1.94
CA ILE A 94 -6.11 -8.29 1.29
C ILE A 94 -4.67 -8.63 0.91
N LEU A 95 -4.15 -9.72 1.46
CA LEU A 95 -2.87 -10.28 1.03
C LEU A 95 -3.08 -11.09 -0.26
N LEU A 96 -2.36 -10.76 -1.31
CA LEU A 96 -2.40 -11.52 -2.55
C LEU A 96 -1.72 -12.87 -2.39
N ASN A 97 -2.22 -13.85 -3.14
CA ASN A 97 -1.67 -15.20 -3.13
C ASN A 97 -1.93 -15.87 -4.47
N SER A 98 -0.96 -15.74 -5.36
CA SER A 98 -0.98 -16.34 -6.70
C SER A 98 -1.12 -17.87 -6.67
N LYS A 99 -0.63 -18.56 -5.62
CA LYS A 99 -0.72 -20.02 -5.51
C LYS A 99 -2.15 -20.55 -5.39
N VAL A 100 -3.08 -19.71 -4.92
CA VAL A 100 -4.50 -20.05 -4.76
C VAL A 100 -5.41 -19.18 -5.64
N GLY A 101 -4.85 -18.50 -6.64
CA GLY A 101 -5.59 -17.69 -7.62
C GLY A 101 -6.10 -16.33 -7.10
N VAL A 102 -5.59 -15.85 -5.97
CA VAL A 102 -5.88 -14.52 -5.43
C VAL A 102 -4.88 -13.54 -6.05
N GLU A 103 -5.19 -13.06 -7.25
CA GLU A 103 -4.37 -12.14 -8.05
C GLU A 103 -5.00 -10.74 -8.11
N PHE A 104 -4.22 -9.73 -8.50
CA PHE A 104 -4.70 -8.34 -8.58
C PHE A 104 -5.98 -8.17 -9.40
N ASN A 105 -6.10 -8.85 -10.54
CA ASN A 105 -7.25 -8.72 -11.44
C ASN A 105 -8.55 -9.28 -10.81
N SER A 106 -8.47 -10.42 -10.11
CA SER A 106 -9.60 -11.09 -9.49
C SER A 106 -10.01 -10.36 -8.22
N VAL A 107 -9.03 -9.93 -7.42
CA VAL A 107 -9.26 -9.14 -6.21
C VAL A 107 -9.84 -7.77 -6.53
N LEU A 108 -9.30 -7.04 -7.51
CA LEU A 108 -9.83 -5.72 -7.87
C LEU A 108 -11.31 -5.80 -8.29
N ARG A 109 -11.70 -6.81 -9.08
CA ARG A 109 -13.11 -7.05 -9.44
C ARG A 109 -13.97 -7.35 -8.22
N ALA A 110 -13.43 -8.09 -7.24
CA ALA A 110 -14.15 -8.39 -6.00
C ALA A 110 -14.31 -7.13 -5.12
N ILE A 111 -13.25 -6.33 -4.98
CA ILE A 111 -13.23 -5.06 -4.24
C ILE A 111 -14.32 -4.13 -4.76
N LEU A 112 -14.46 -3.97 -6.07
CA LEU A 112 -15.49 -3.09 -6.66
C LEU A 112 -16.94 -3.49 -6.30
N ARG A 113 -17.18 -4.75 -5.92
CA ARG A 113 -18.50 -5.24 -5.46
C ARG A 113 -18.68 -5.13 -3.94
N GLN A 114 -17.70 -4.59 -3.23
CA GLN A 114 -17.75 -4.39 -1.78
C GLN A 114 -18.24 -2.99 -1.40
N ASP A 115 -18.70 -2.16 -2.35
CA ASP A 115 -19.05 -0.76 -2.08
C ASP A 115 -17.90 0.04 -1.41
N PRO A 116 -16.68 0.04 -1.99
CA PRO A 116 -15.53 0.73 -1.40
C PRO A 116 -15.54 2.23 -1.72
N ASP A 117 -15.14 3.05 -0.75
CA ASP A 117 -14.86 4.47 -0.96
C ASP A 117 -13.45 4.70 -1.50
N ILE A 118 -12.48 3.95 -0.99
CA ILE A 118 -11.06 4.08 -1.34
C ILE A 118 -10.48 2.70 -1.61
N ILE A 119 -9.82 2.56 -2.76
CA ILE A 119 -9.10 1.35 -3.16
C ILE A 119 -7.60 1.66 -3.23
N MET A 120 -6.79 0.84 -2.57
CA MET A 120 -5.34 0.86 -2.71
C MET A 120 -4.83 -0.43 -3.34
N ILE A 121 -3.93 -0.31 -4.31
CA ILE A 121 -3.30 -1.44 -4.99
C ILE A 121 -1.79 -1.29 -4.80
N GLY A 122 -1.18 -2.25 -4.11
CA GLY A 122 0.22 -2.24 -3.69
C GLY A 122 1.02 -3.39 -4.26
#